data_AF-A0A356B360-F1
#
_entry.id   AF-A0A356B360-F1
#
_cell.length_a   1.000
_cell.length_b   1.000
_cell.length_c   1.000
_cell.angle_alpha   90.00
_cell.angle_beta   90.00
_cell.angle_gamma   90.00
#
_symmetry.space_group_name_H-M   'P 1'
#
loop_
_entity.id
_entity.type
_entity.pdbx_description
1 polymer ?
#
loop_
_entity_poly.entity_id
_entity_poly.type
_entity_poly.pdbx_seq_one_letter_code
_entity_poly.pdbx_strand_id
1 'polypeptide(L)'
;MTLSIEELTNSKPNPFEFGRKICRETHIDEGILVIAPEGSAGQKSAQDIKICLENLKCHVSVIINPDQDVLLNATKPIILIGNLADSLCVKYMYYKLLSIVDKSYPGKEGYTIRTMTDPFATGYNVIHIGYSDDVGLSAGVKAFNEKTALPLPFYNEVLCNHSPYDPQYIEYVKKAPLPEKIELVPSIHTSFWWMGGFVSYITGEDDCLATYFEGWRKIAELSEKDPSIIGSTHLYFTQHVEIWRLLEAAALIPDDLRGVIEKCVFRWAESREGKLYAKGHSGKDLPSHNHTMFCGVSLMYASDYFGKYYPDLEQPKEWGDIARYVFDSFDKGGWKPYCDDSSYSNQVTLPLVCDYAIFQDNRTFLDSSGKIASDWLKAIIGQNCFVPSFGDGTVKSPFPAVVTRLFSHYYQDGELRWIHDQMYKPGEYPLGFLSWRLFDSGVEPVYPTAPPKINCFPLDRLFYDIWDKDETEGIRMSVMRPDGPYEQCFDKASIRTGWDEENDDFLLIDGLGSNGIHAYNDAMGILDYTSKGIVWLVE
;
A
#
# COMPACT_ATOMS: atom_id res chain seq x y z
N MET A 1 -12.79 2.49 -32.43
CA MET A 1 -11.97 2.00 -33.55
C MET A 1 -10.91 1.08 -32.96
N THR A 2 -11.12 -0.22 -33.08
CA THR A 2 -10.23 -1.27 -32.57
C THR A 2 -9.03 -1.38 -33.51
N LEU A 3 -7.86 -0.94 -33.07
CA LEU A 3 -6.61 -1.34 -33.71
C LEU A 3 -6.47 -2.87 -33.55
N SER A 4 -6.01 -3.52 -34.59
CA SER A 4 -5.79 -4.97 -34.59
C SER A 4 -4.61 -5.35 -33.69
N ILE A 5 -4.61 -6.58 -33.17
CA ILE A 5 -3.51 -7.14 -32.35
C ILE A 5 -2.16 -7.10 -33.10
N GLU A 6 -2.19 -7.13 -34.43
CA GLU A 6 -1.00 -7.00 -35.29
C GLU A 6 -0.44 -5.57 -35.36
N GLU A 7 -1.25 -4.54 -35.12
CA GLU A 7 -0.78 -3.15 -35.13
C GLU A 7 -0.12 -2.75 -33.79
N LEU A 8 -0.52 -3.37 -32.68
CA LEU A 8 0.16 -3.23 -31.37
C LEU A 8 1.52 -3.95 -31.34
N THR A 9 1.75 -4.92 -32.22
CA THR A 9 2.96 -5.76 -32.24
C THR A 9 3.95 -5.40 -33.36
N ASN A 10 3.55 -4.58 -34.35
CA ASN A 10 4.40 -4.14 -35.47
C ASN A 10 5.11 -2.78 -35.25
N SER A 11 5.16 -2.26 -34.03
CA SER A 11 6.17 -1.24 -33.71
C SER A 11 7.55 -1.88 -33.90
N LYS A 12 8.44 -1.22 -34.64
CA LYS A 12 9.86 -1.57 -34.87
C LYS A 12 10.45 -2.39 -33.71
N PRO A 13 11.32 -3.40 -33.97
CA PRO A 13 11.96 -4.16 -32.90
C PRO A 13 12.52 -3.17 -31.88
N ASN A 14 11.92 -3.17 -30.69
CA ASN A 14 12.30 -2.26 -29.64
C ASN A 14 13.76 -2.61 -29.31
N PRO A 15 14.74 -1.69 -29.44
CA PRO A 15 16.16 -1.99 -29.25
C PRO A 15 16.52 -2.26 -27.77
N PHE A 16 15.52 -2.55 -26.94
CA PHE A 16 15.56 -2.51 -25.50
C PHE A 16 15.52 -3.94 -24.93
N GLU A 17 16.49 -4.28 -24.08
CA GLU A 17 16.60 -5.58 -23.41
C GLU A 17 16.15 -5.46 -21.96
N PHE A 18 15.05 -6.15 -21.60
CA PHE A 18 14.58 -6.26 -20.21
C PHE A 18 15.49 -7.16 -19.38
N GLY A 19 15.46 -6.96 -18.06
CA GLY A 19 16.26 -7.67 -17.08
C GLY A 19 17.42 -6.80 -16.62
N ARG A 20 17.13 -5.82 -15.77
CA ARG A 20 18.18 -4.91 -15.29
C ARG A 20 19.32 -5.71 -14.64
N LYS A 21 20.55 -5.31 -14.94
CA LYS A 21 21.74 -5.89 -14.33
C LYS A 21 21.90 -5.32 -12.93
N ILE A 22 21.96 -6.19 -11.94
CA ILE A 22 22.14 -5.80 -10.54
C ILE A 22 23.47 -6.34 -10.01
N CYS A 23 24.02 -5.68 -9.00
CA CYS A 23 25.18 -6.16 -8.26
C CYS A 23 24.74 -6.52 -6.84
N ARG A 24 24.77 -7.82 -6.49
CA ARG A 24 24.39 -8.29 -5.15
C ARG A 24 25.50 -8.10 -4.10
N GLU A 25 26.75 -8.00 -4.55
CA GLU A 25 27.87 -7.56 -3.72
C GLU A 25 27.90 -6.03 -3.68
N THR A 26 28.30 -5.45 -2.54
CA THR A 26 28.39 -4.00 -2.39
C THR A 26 29.86 -3.60 -2.27
N HIS A 27 30.38 -3.02 -3.36
CA HIS A 27 31.76 -2.52 -3.45
C HIS A 27 31.88 -1.16 -2.76
N ILE A 28 32.82 -1.02 -1.84
CA ILE A 28 32.95 0.17 -0.97
C ILE A 28 34.34 0.81 -1.05
N ASP A 29 35.03 0.62 -2.18
CA ASP A 29 36.39 1.11 -2.43
C ASP A 29 36.49 2.64 -2.33
N GLU A 30 35.43 3.36 -2.71
CA GLU A 30 35.31 4.83 -2.63
C GLU A 30 34.73 5.32 -1.28
N GLY A 31 34.61 4.39 -0.33
CA GLY A 31 33.99 4.60 0.97
C GLY A 31 32.49 4.32 0.97
N ILE A 32 31.88 4.48 2.14
CA ILE A 32 30.46 4.16 2.38
C ILE A 32 29.84 5.20 3.32
N LEU A 33 28.54 5.46 3.12
CA LEU A 33 27.75 6.33 3.98
C LEU A 33 26.92 5.47 4.95
N VAL A 34 27.01 5.75 6.24
CA VAL A 34 26.11 5.21 7.26
C VAL A 34 25.08 6.27 7.63
N ILE A 35 23.81 5.96 7.47
CA ILE A 35 22.68 6.79 7.89
C ILE A 35 22.06 6.16 9.12
N ALA A 36 21.89 6.95 10.17
CA ALA A 36 21.36 6.48 11.45
C ALA A 36 20.24 7.38 11.98
N PRO A 37 19.28 6.85 12.75
CA PRO A 37 18.24 7.64 13.36
C PRO A 37 18.79 8.48 14.53
N GLU A 38 18.02 9.48 14.96
CA GLU A 38 18.45 10.43 16.01
C GLU A 38 18.61 9.79 17.40
N GLY A 39 17.92 8.67 17.66
CA GLY A 39 17.95 7.97 18.94
C GLY A 39 19.35 7.53 19.37
N SER A 40 19.61 7.52 20.67
CA SER A 40 20.93 7.15 21.24
C SER A 40 21.36 5.72 20.86
N ALA A 41 20.41 4.78 20.78
CA ALA A 41 20.66 3.43 20.31
C ALA A 41 21.14 3.43 18.85
N GLY A 42 20.44 4.15 17.96
CA GLY A 42 20.80 4.31 16.55
C GLY A 42 22.19 4.93 16.34
N GLN A 43 22.50 6.01 17.05
CA GLN A 43 23.82 6.65 16.98
C GLN A 43 24.94 5.73 17.45
N LYS A 44 24.72 4.98 18.55
CA LYS A 44 25.68 4.00 19.03
C LYS A 44 25.91 2.89 18.00
N SER A 45 24.84 2.35 17.43
CA SER A 45 24.90 1.33 16.38
C SER A 45 25.65 1.81 15.13
N ALA A 46 25.43 3.05 14.70
CA ALA A 46 26.18 3.65 13.60
C ALA A 46 27.68 3.70 13.87
N GLN A 47 28.04 4.00 15.13
CA GLN A 47 29.43 4.06 15.54
C GLN A 47 30.08 2.68 15.64
N ASP A 48 29.34 1.66 16.09
CA ASP A 48 29.81 0.28 16.10
C ASP A 48 30.08 -0.24 14.67
N ILE A 49 29.19 0.07 13.72
CA ILE A 49 29.37 -0.24 12.28
C ILE A 49 30.57 0.52 11.71
N LYS A 50 30.70 1.80 12.02
CA LYS A 50 31.84 2.62 11.59
C LYS A 50 33.16 1.99 12.02
N ILE A 51 33.28 1.62 13.30
CA ILE A 51 34.49 0.97 13.83
C ILE A 51 34.77 -0.35 13.10
N CYS A 52 33.75 -1.17 12.87
CA CYS A 52 33.88 -2.44 12.15
C CYS A 52 34.48 -2.23 10.74
N LEU A 53 33.95 -1.28 9.97
CA LEU A 53 34.38 -1.00 8.60
C LEU A 53 35.73 -0.27 8.52
N GLU A 54 36.03 0.64 9.46
CA GLU A 54 37.32 1.30 9.53
C GLU A 54 38.46 0.31 9.87
N ASN A 55 38.18 -0.74 10.66
CA ASN A 55 39.12 -1.83 10.89
C ASN A 55 39.44 -2.63 9.62
N LEU A 56 38.54 -2.61 8.64
CA LEU A 56 38.73 -3.16 7.29
C LEU A 56 39.32 -2.13 6.32
N LYS A 57 39.83 -1.00 6.82
CA LYS A 57 40.44 0.11 6.05
C LYS A 57 39.48 0.80 5.08
N CYS A 58 38.17 0.75 5.35
CA CYS A 58 37.17 1.46 4.55
C CYS A 58 36.94 2.87 5.09
N HIS A 59 36.77 3.84 4.20
CA HIS A 59 36.39 5.20 4.59
C HIS A 59 34.89 5.27 4.87
N VAL A 60 34.50 5.68 6.08
CA VAL A 60 33.10 5.73 6.52
C VAL A 60 32.70 7.16 6.88
N SER A 61 31.62 7.63 6.27
CA SER A 61 30.92 8.87 6.69
C SER A 61 29.64 8.50 7.44
N VAL A 62 29.28 9.27 8.47
CA VAL A 62 28.04 9.06 9.23
C VAL A 62 27.20 10.33 9.15
N ILE A 63 25.91 10.19 8.81
CA ILE A 63 24.93 11.28 8.83
C ILE A 63 23.73 10.84 9.67
N ILE A 64 23.23 11.75 10.50
CA ILE A 64 22.10 11.50 11.38
C ILE A 64 20.83 12.02 10.73
N ASN A 65 19.87 11.11 10.52
CA ASN A 65 18.50 11.33 10.08
C ASN A 65 18.33 12.41 8.98
N PRO A 66 19.07 12.33 7.86
CA PRO A 66 18.87 13.24 6.73
C PRO A 66 17.54 12.94 6.05
N ASP A 67 17.05 13.92 5.29
CA ASP A 67 15.93 13.70 4.36
C ASP A 67 16.31 12.73 3.22
N GLN A 68 15.34 12.42 2.36
CA GLN A 68 15.50 11.46 1.28
C GLN A 68 16.49 11.87 0.17
N ASP A 69 16.92 13.13 0.10
CA ASP A 69 17.76 13.60 -1.02
C ASP A 69 19.11 12.88 -1.05
N VAL A 70 19.60 12.44 0.10
CA VAL A 70 20.84 11.64 0.19
C VAL A 70 20.70 10.25 -0.45
N LEU A 71 19.49 9.69 -0.49
CA LEU A 71 19.20 8.42 -1.16
C LEU A 71 19.08 8.63 -2.68
N LEU A 72 18.36 9.69 -3.08
CA LEU A 72 18.08 10.01 -4.47
C LEU A 72 19.31 10.49 -5.24
N ASN A 73 20.28 11.06 -4.54
CA ASN A 73 21.53 11.58 -5.12
C ASN A 73 22.76 10.85 -4.56
N ALA A 74 22.61 9.59 -4.18
CA ALA A 74 23.70 8.80 -3.61
C ALA A 74 24.90 8.74 -4.57
N THR A 75 26.10 9.01 -4.03
CA THR A 75 27.36 8.93 -4.78
C THR A 75 28.29 7.82 -4.26
N LYS A 76 27.77 6.96 -3.39
CA LYS A 76 28.45 5.81 -2.78
C LYS A 76 27.39 4.89 -2.15
N PRO A 77 27.72 3.64 -1.84
CA PRO A 77 26.78 2.76 -1.13
C PRO A 77 26.38 3.31 0.23
N ILE A 78 25.20 2.88 0.70
CA ILE A 78 24.61 3.35 1.94
C ILE A 78 24.31 2.17 2.86
N ILE A 79 24.68 2.27 4.13
CA ILE A 79 24.09 1.48 5.21
C ILE A 79 23.03 2.36 5.87
N LEU A 80 21.78 1.93 5.80
CA LEU A 80 20.64 2.65 6.36
C LEU A 80 20.13 1.92 7.59
N ILE A 81 20.19 2.57 8.75
CA ILE A 81 19.63 2.06 10.01
C ILE A 81 18.32 2.78 10.28
N GLY A 82 17.29 2.04 10.67
CA GLY A 82 16.03 2.62 11.19
C GLY A 82 14.77 1.91 10.69
N ASN A 83 13.64 2.47 11.08
CA ASN A 83 12.30 2.04 10.69
C ASN A 83 11.42 3.26 10.34
N LEU A 84 10.14 3.02 10.02
CA LEU A 84 9.16 4.07 9.72
C LEU A 84 9.09 5.21 10.77
N ALA A 85 9.30 4.88 12.06
CA ALA A 85 9.11 5.80 13.17
C ALA A 85 10.27 6.77 13.36
N ASP A 86 11.50 6.35 13.08
CA ASP A 86 12.71 7.06 13.54
C ASP A 86 13.72 7.45 12.43
N SER A 87 13.47 7.06 11.18
CA SER A 87 14.34 7.39 10.04
C SER A 87 13.56 8.00 8.88
N LEU A 88 13.87 9.24 8.51
CA LEU A 88 13.25 9.94 7.36
C LEU A 88 13.51 9.22 6.04
N CYS A 89 14.73 8.70 5.87
CA CYS A 89 15.12 7.88 4.73
C CYS A 89 14.31 6.57 4.65
N VAL A 90 14.13 5.85 5.77
CA VAL A 90 13.32 4.63 5.79
C VAL A 90 11.84 4.95 5.59
N LYS A 91 11.33 6.04 6.17
CA LYS A 91 9.96 6.52 5.91
C LYS A 91 9.70 6.76 4.42
N TYR A 92 10.63 7.41 3.72
CA TYR A 92 10.52 7.60 2.27
C TYR A 92 10.48 6.26 1.51
N MET A 93 11.40 5.34 1.82
CA MET A 93 11.36 3.98 1.24
C MET A 93 10.07 3.23 1.56
N TYR A 94 9.56 3.38 2.78
CA TYR A 94 8.31 2.77 3.24
C TYR A 94 7.13 3.29 2.41
N TYR A 95 7.05 4.59 2.17
CA TYR A 95 6.02 5.22 1.34
C TYR A 95 6.11 4.78 -0.13
N LYS A 96 7.32 4.54 -0.65
CA LYS A 96 7.55 4.05 -2.02
C LYS A 96 7.42 2.53 -2.19
N LEU A 97 6.97 1.80 -1.14
CA LEU A 97 6.89 0.34 -1.10
C LEU A 97 8.23 -0.33 -1.49
N LEU A 98 9.33 0.17 -0.92
CA LEU A 98 10.67 -0.42 -1.02
C LEU A 98 11.08 -1.09 0.30
N SER A 99 10.39 -0.78 1.40
CA SER A 99 10.52 -1.42 2.70
C SER A 99 9.16 -1.42 3.40
N ILE A 100 9.02 -2.31 4.38
CA ILE A 100 7.82 -2.41 5.24
C ILE A 100 8.20 -2.45 6.73
N VAL A 101 9.44 -2.09 7.07
CA VAL A 101 9.92 -2.11 8.46
C VAL A 101 9.34 -0.92 9.23
N ASP A 102 8.66 -1.24 10.31
CA ASP A 102 8.04 -0.30 11.24
C ASP A 102 8.13 -0.85 12.68
N LYS A 103 7.39 -0.30 13.65
CA LYS A 103 7.45 -0.80 15.02
C LYS A 103 6.68 -2.12 15.23
N SER A 104 5.94 -2.60 14.23
CA SER A 104 5.24 -3.87 14.23
C SER A 104 6.03 -4.98 13.52
N TYR A 105 6.66 -4.71 12.38
CA TYR A 105 7.53 -5.66 11.64
C TYR A 105 9.00 -5.21 11.67
N PRO A 106 9.98 -6.06 12.03
CA PRO A 106 9.98 -7.54 12.14
C PRO A 106 9.47 -8.13 13.45
N GLY A 107 8.80 -7.34 14.28
CA GLY A 107 8.36 -7.75 15.60
C GLY A 107 9.39 -7.49 16.68
N LYS A 108 8.94 -7.64 17.93
CA LYS A 108 9.75 -7.46 19.13
C LYS A 108 11.03 -8.30 19.06
N GLU A 109 12.16 -7.72 19.46
CA GLU A 109 13.51 -8.32 19.46
C GLU A 109 13.99 -8.83 18.09
N GLY A 110 13.23 -8.58 17.02
CA GLY A 110 13.53 -8.99 15.66
C GLY A 110 14.33 -7.93 14.90
N TYR A 111 14.99 -8.35 13.82
CA TYR A 111 15.70 -7.46 12.91
C TYR A 111 15.63 -7.96 11.46
N THR A 112 15.91 -7.06 10.52
CA THR A 112 16.14 -7.38 9.12
C THR A 112 17.45 -6.76 8.65
N ILE A 113 18.21 -7.47 7.81
CA ILE A 113 19.36 -6.93 7.09
C ILE A 113 19.15 -7.27 5.62
N ARG A 114 18.95 -6.24 4.79
CA ARG A 114 18.64 -6.42 3.36
C ARG A 114 19.53 -5.56 2.49
N THR A 115 20.14 -6.18 1.49
CA THR A 115 20.77 -5.45 0.38
C THR A 115 19.71 -5.13 -0.66
N MET A 116 19.33 -3.86 -0.75
CA MET A 116 18.51 -3.37 -1.85
C MET A 116 19.42 -2.94 -2.98
N THR A 117 19.21 -3.52 -4.16
CA THR A 117 20.10 -3.31 -5.30
C THR A 117 19.67 -2.11 -6.12
N ASP A 118 20.50 -1.07 -6.06
CA ASP A 118 20.29 0.22 -6.72
C ASP A 118 18.82 0.69 -6.70
N PRO A 119 18.18 0.89 -5.53
CA PRO A 119 16.73 1.12 -5.44
C PRO A 119 16.27 2.47 -6.02
N PHE A 120 17.20 3.38 -6.31
CA PHE A 120 16.93 4.73 -6.78
C PHE A 120 17.62 5.07 -8.12
N ALA A 121 18.17 4.06 -8.83
CA ALA A 121 18.91 4.25 -10.09
C ALA A 121 20.10 5.21 -9.97
N THR A 122 20.78 5.21 -8.83
CA THR A 122 22.02 5.96 -8.57
C THR A 122 23.27 5.14 -8.88
N GLY A 123 23.11 3.84 -9.15
CA GLY A 123 24.20 2.87 -9.33
C GLY A 123 24.73 2.30 -8.01
N TYR A 124 24.14 2.64 -6.86
CA TYR A 124 24.63 2.24 -5.55
C TYR A 124 23.60 1.48 -4.72
N ASN A 125 24.05 0.41 -4.08
CA ASN A 125 23.22 -0.38 -3.17
C ASN A 125 22.93 0.36 -1.86
N VAL A 126 21.78 0.02 -1.28
CA VAL A 126 21.41 0.41 0.09
C VAL A 126 21.27 -0.86 0.93
N ILE A 127 22.09 -1.00 1.96
CA ILE A 127 21.97 -2.08 2.95
C ILE A 127 21.11 -1.55 4.11
N HIS A 128 19.86 -2.02 4.20
CA HIS A 128 18.93 -1.61 5.24
C HIS A 128 19.01 -2.55 6.45
N ILE A 129 19.32 -2.00 7.62
CA ILE A 129 19.21 -2.65 8.93
C ILE A 129 17.95 -2.13 9.63
N GLY A 130 16.89 -2.94 9.59
CA GLY A 130 15.58 -2.63 10.15
C GLY A 130 15.27 -3.38 11.45
N TYR A 131 14.46 -2.80 12.32
CA TYR A 131 14.12 -3.33 13.65
C TYR A 131 12.82 -2.71 14.17
N SER A 132 12.21 -3.38 15.16
CA SER A 132 11.02 -2.87 15.86
C SER A 132 11.33 -2.21 17.21
N ASP A 133 12.43 -2.62 17.84
CA ASP A 133 12.90 -2.11 19.14
C ASP A 133 14.45 -2.12 19.25
N ASP A 134 14.96 -1.52 20.33
CA ASP A 134 16.41 -1.36 20.57
C ASP A 134 17.16 -2.70 20.74
N VAL A 135 16.46 -3.75 21.20
CA VAL A 135 17.05 -5.09 21.35
C VAL A 135 17.26 -5.71 19.97
N GLY A 136 16.26 -5.60 19.09
CA GLY A 136 16.33 -5.97 17.68
C GLY A 136 17.43 -5.20 16.95
N LEU A 137 17.51 -3.89 17.14
CA LEU A 137 18.59 -3.06 16.56
C LEU A 137 19.98 -3.58 16.98
N SER A 138 20.18 -3.83 18.27
CA SER A 138 21.45 -4.33 18.79
C SER A 138 21.82 -5.70 18.20
N ALA A 139 20.83 -6.59 18.05
CA ALA A 139 21.01 -7.90 17.45
C ALA A 139 21.34 -7.82 15.95
N GLY A 140 20.65 -6.96 15.19
CA GLY A 140 20.88 -6.77 13.77
C GLY A 140 22.25 -6.18 13.45
N VAL A 141 22.70 -5.19 14.23
CA VAL A 141 24.04 -4.59 14.07
C VAL A 141 25.13 -5.61 14.39
N LYS A 142 24.93 -6.43 15.43
CA LYS A 142 25.85 -7.52 15.74
C LYS A 142 25.94 -8.52 14.58
N ALA A 143 24.80 -8.99 14.06
CA ALA A 143 24.76 -9.93 12.94
C ALA A 143 25.40 -9.36 11.67
N PHE A 144 25.16 -8.07 11.37
CA PHE A 144 25.80 -7.36 10.28
C PHE A 144 27.34 -7.38 10.43
N ASN A 145 27.84 -6.95 11.59
CA ASN A 145 29.28 -6.88 11.87
C ASN A 145 29.96 -8.25 11.80
N GLU A 146 29.31 -9.32 12.31
CA GLU A 146 29.83 -10.69 12.26
C GLU A 146 29.99 -11.23 10.83
N LYS A 147 29.15 -10.77 9.90
CA LYS A 147 29.16 -11.18 8.49
C LYS A 147 29.87 -10.18 7.56
N THR A 148 30.37 -9.07 8.11
CA THR A 148 31.03 -8.03 7.33
C THR A 148 32.34 -8.56 6.72
N ALA A 149 32.42 -8.53 5.40
CA ALA A 149 33.60 -8.86 4.60
C ALA A 149 33.71 -7.89 3.42
N LEU A 150 34.85 -7.81 2.74
CA LEU A 150 35.02 -6.95 1.55
C LEU A 150 35.14 -7.79 0.27
N PRO A 151 34.37 -7.48 -0.81
CA PRO A 151 33.24 -6.53 -0.82
C PRO A 151 32.13 -6.96 0.15
N LEU A 152 31.28 -6.02 0.57
CA LEU A 152 30.17 -6.34 1.48
C LEU A 152 29.27 -7.38 0.80
N PRO A 153 28.97 -8.52 1.47
CA PRO A 153 28.21 -9.59 0.86
C PRO A 153 26.75 -9.18 0.63
N PHE A 154 26.04 -10.01 -0.13
CA PHE A 154 24.59 -9.90 -0.23
C PHE A 154 23.93 -10.28 1.09
N TYR A 155 23.12 -9.38 1.64
CA TYR A 155 22.33 -9.61 2.84
C TYR A 155 20.86 -9.82 2.50
N ASN A 156 20.30 -10.95 2.95
CA ASN A 156 18.86 -11.19 3.05
C ASN A 156 18.61 -11.99 4.33
N GLU A 157 18.74 -11.31 5.47
CA GLU A 157 18.58 -11.94 6.78
C GLU A 157 17.39 -11.32 7.50
N VAL A 158 16.57 -12.19 8.08
CA VAL A 158 15.45 -11.80 8.92
C VAL A 158 15.45 -12.65 10.17
N LEU A 159 15.41 -11.99 11.33
CA LEU A 159 15.04 -12.61 12.59
C LEU A 159 13.66 -12.07 12.99
N CYS A 160 12.66 -12.92 12.96
CA CYS A 160 11.27 -12.57 13.27
C CYS A 160 10.73 -13.50 14.37
N ASN A 161 11.05 -13.19 15.63
CA ASN A 161 10.59 -13.99 16.78
C ASN A 161 9.10 -13.79 17.08
N HIS A 162 8.57 -12.61 16.74
CA HIS A 162 7.21 -12.19 17.03
C HIS A 162 6.58 -11.57 15.79
N SER A 163 6.21 -12.41 14.82
CA SER A 163 5.53 -11.95 13.61
C SER A 163 4.28 -11.14 13.96
N PRO A 164 4.10 -9.95 13.37
CA PRO A 164 2.85 -9.22 13.54
C PRO A 164 1.70 -9.90 12.76
N TYR A 165 2.00 -10.70 11.74
CA TYR A 165 0.99 -11.38 10.93
C TYR A 165 0.55 -12.70 11.54
N ASP A 166 -0.70 -13.10 11.27
CA ASP A 166 -1.31 -14.35 11.72
C ASP A 166 -0.47 -15.58 11.26
N PRO A 167 0.13 -16.33 12.21
CA PRO A 167 0.92 -17.51 11.88
C PRO A 167 0.14 -18.62 11.18
N GLN A 168 -1.16 -18.79 11.48
CA GLN A 168 -2.00 -19.79 10.81
C GLN A 168 -2.19 -19.42 9.34
N TYR A 169 -2.36 -18.12 9.06
CA TYR A 169 -2.50 -17.62 7.70
C TYR A 169 -1.19 -17.72 6.92
N ILE A 170 -0.03 -17.45 7.55
CA ILE A 170 1.30 -17.70 6.95
C ILE A 170 1.44 -19.17 6.56
N GLU A 171 1.13 -20.10 7.48
CA GLU A 171 1.22 -21.54 7.24
C GLU A 171 0.26 -22.02 6.14
N TYR A 172 -0.89 -21.37 6.00
CA TYR A 172 -1.82 -21.61 4.91
C TYR A 172 -1.26 -21.17 3.55
N VAL A 173 -0.67 -19.97 3.47
CA VAL A 173 -0.01 -19.47 2.25
C VAL A 173 1.16 -20.37 1.83
N LYS A 174 1.98 -20.83 2.79
CA LYS A 174 3.10 -21.75 2.51
C LYS A 174 2.67 -23.04 1.80
N LYS A 175 1.43 -23.47 1.99
CA LYS A 175 0.87 -24.71 1.41
C LYS A 175 0.02 -24.45 0.17
N ALA A 176 -0.17 -23.19 -0.24
CA ALA A 176 -1.05 -22.83 -1.34
C ALA A 176 -0.46 -23.30 -2.69
N PRO A 177 -1.15 -24.21 -3.43
CA PRO A 177 -0.65 -24.69 -4.71
C PRO A 177 -0.97 -23.70 -5.84
N LEU A 178 -0.25 -23.80 -6.96
CA LEU A 178 -0.72 -23.16 -8.19
C LEU A 178 -2.04 -23.80 -8.64
N PRO A 179 -2.98 -23.02 -9.21
CA PRO A 179 -4.14 -23.58 -9.90
C PRO A 179 -3.74 -24.59 -10.99
N GLU A 180 -4.50 -25.66 -11.13
CA GLU A 180 -4.25 -26.70 -12.16
C GLU A 180 -4.35 -26.12 -13.58
N LYS A 181 -5.34 -25.25 -13.80
CA LYS A 181 -5.56 -24.54 -15.06
C LYS A 181 -4.70 -23.29 -15.10
N ILE A 182 -3.88 -23.15 -16.15
CA ILE A 182 -2.98 -22.01 -16.32
C ILE A 182 -3.74 -20.68 -16.36
N GLU A 183 -4.94 -20.65 -16.95
CA GLU A 183 -5.75 -19.42 -17.06
C GLU A 183 -6.26 -18.92 -15.71
N LEU A 184 -6.23 -19.74 -14.66
CA LEU A 184 -6.63 -19.34 -13.31
C LEU A 184 -5.46 -18.81 -12.48
N VAL A 185 -4.21 -19.07 -12.89
CA VAL A 185 -3.00 -18.65 -12.17
C VAL A 185 -2.93 -17.14 -11.90
N PRO A 186 -3.28 -16.25 -12.84
CA PRO A 186 -3.24 -14.81 -12.59
C PRO A 186 -4.29 -14.33 -11.57
N SER A 187 -5.37 -15.09 -11.34
CA SER A 187 -6.44 -14.71 -10.42
C SER A 187 -6.06 -14.95 -8.97
N ILE A 188 -6.14 -13.90 -8.15
CA ILE A 188 -5.81 -13.93 -6.72
C ILE A 188 -6.88 -14.63 -5.86
N HIS A 189 -8.07 -14.90 -6.42
CA HIS A 189 -9.18 -15.51 -5.68
C HIS A 189 -9.20 -17.04 -5.76
N THR A 190 -8.36 -17.62 -6.62
CA THR A 190 -8.36 -19.07 -6.86
C THR A 190 -7.39 -19.82 -5.95
N SER A 191 -6.28 -19.16 -5.62
CA SER A 191 -5.25 -19.67 -4.72
C SER A 191 -4.39 -18.51 -4.21
N PHE A 192 -3.74 -18.72 -3.07
CA PHE A 192 -2.87 -17.74 -2.41
C PHE A 192 -1.38 -17.92 -2.73
N TRP A 193 -1.02 -18.69 -3.76
CA TRP A 193 0.37 -18.95 -4.16
C TRP A 193 1.19 -17.66 -4.35
N TRP A 194 0.55 -16.59 -4.83
CA TRP A 194 1.16 -15.30 -5.13
C TRP A 194 1.62 -14.57 -3.86
N MET A 195 0.95 -14.78 -2.72
CA MET A 195 1.39 -14.26 -1.42
C MET A 195 2.68 -14.93 -0.92
N GLY A 196 3.05 -16.08 -1.48
CA GLY A 196 4.28 -16.79 -1.14
C GLY A 196 5.53 -15.92 -1.28
N GLY A 197 5.57 -15.03 -2.27
CA GLY A 197 6.66 -14.06 -2.40
C GLY A 197 6.75 -13.10 -1.21
N PHE A 198 5.61 -12.60 -0.72
CA PHE A 198 5.57 -11.75 0.47
C PHE A 198 5.93 -12.52 1.74
N VAL A 199 5.43 -13.75 1.90
CA VAL A 199 5.80 -14.62 3.04
C VAL A 199 7.30 -14.84 3.09
N SER A 200 7.93 -15.21 1.97
CA SER A 200 9.38 -15.33 1.89
C SER A 200 10.11 -14.03 2.17
N TYR A 201 9.57 -12.90 1.71
CA TYR A 201 10.10 -11.58 2.06
C TYR A 201 10.06 -11.38 3.58
N ILE A 202 8.93 -11.60 4.27
CA ILE A 202 8.81 -11.26 5.70
C ILE A 202 9.49 -12.25 6.64
N THR A 203 9.64 -13.52 6.26
CA THR A 203 10.29 -14.54 7.09
C THR A 203 11.78 -14.67 6.80
N GLY A 204 12.24 -14.26 5.62
CA GLY A 204 13.59 -14.54 5.14
C GLY A 204 13.79 -16.01 4.71
N GLU A 205 12.72 -16.79 4.62
CA GLU A 205 12.75 -18.21 4.21
C GLU A 205 12.40 -18.37 2.73
N ASP A 206 13.09 -19.25 2.03
CA ASP A 206 12.90 -19.44 0.58
C ASP A 206 11.78 -20.43 0.21
N ASP A 207 11.11 -21.03 1.21
CA ASP A 207 10.16 -22.13 1.06
C ASP A 207 9.07 -21.89 0.00
N CYS A 208 8.61 -20.64 -0.13
CA CYS A 208 7.54 -20.28 -1.05
C CYS A 208 8.02 -19.81 -2.43
N LEU A 209 9.32 -19.48 -2.57
CA LEU A 209 9.85 -18.80 -3.76
C LEU A 209 9.75 -19.68 -5.01
N ALA A 210 9.95 -21.00 -4.87
CA ALA A 210 9.85 -21.91 -6.02
C ALA A 210 8.45 -21.88 -6.66
N THR A 211 7.40 -21.98 -5.84
CA THR A 211 6.00 -21.91 -6.29
C THR A 211 5.66 -20.53 -6.83
N TYR A 212 6.11 -19.47 -6.14
CA TYR A 212 5.92 -18.08 -6.56
C TYR A 212 6.50 -17.81 -7.95
N PHE A 213 7.75 -18.20 -8.19
CA PHE A 213 8.40 -18.00 -9.47
C PHE A 213 7.82 -18.88 -10.58
N GLU A 214 7.34 -20.08 -10.25
CA GLU A 214 6.61 -20.90 -11.22
C GLU A 214 5.28 -20.26 -11.64
N GLY A 215 4.58 -19.60 -10.72
CA GLY A 215 3.41 -18.81 -11.07
C GLY A 215 3.73 -17.66 -12.03
N TRP A 216 4.83 -16.93 -11.79
CA TRP A 216 5.30 -15.89 -12.72
C TRP A 216 5.66 -16.42 -14.11
N ARG A 217 6.30 -17.59 -14.22
CA ARG A 217 6.55 -18.22 -15.53
C ARG A 217 5.25 -18.47 -16.29
N LYS A 218 4.22 -18.97 -15.60
CA LYS A 218 2.90 -19.22 -16.19
C LYS A 218 2.19 -17.93 -16.61
N ILE A 219 2.24 -16.88 -15.79
CA ILE A 219 1.70 -15.56 -16.14
C ILE A 219 2.44 -14.99 -17.36
N ALA A 220 3.76 -15.13 -17.41
CA ALA A 220 4.56 -14.69 -18.55
C ALA A 220 4.22 -15.45 -19.84
N GLU A 221 4.01 -16.78 -19.77
CA GLU A 221 3.56 -17.59 -20.91
C GLU A 221 2.20 -17.09 -21.46
N LEU A 222 1.26 -16.77 -20.57
CA LEU A 222 -0.02 -16.19 -20.97
C LEU A 222 0.17 -14.81 -21.62
N SER A 223 1.04 -13.97 -21.05
CA SER A 223 1.34 -12.63 -21.57
C SER A 223 1.93 -12.63 -22.99
N GLU A 224 2.59 -13.72 -23.39
CA GLU A 224 3.11 -13.90 -24.75
C GLU A 224 2.00 -14.14 -25.78
N LYS A 225 0.91 -14.78 -25.35
CA LYS A 225 -0.25 -15.09 -26.20
C LYS A 225 -1.23 -13.91 -26.26
N ASP A 226 -1.51 -13.30 -25.12
CA ASP A 226 -2.30 -12.07 -25.01
C ASP A 226 -1.69 -11.17 -23.92
N PRO A 227 -1.26 -9.93 -24.24
CA PRO A 227 -0.75 -8.98 -23.25
C PRO A 227 -1.71 -8.69 -22.09
N SER A 228 -3.01 -8.92 -22.29
CA SER A 228 -4.05 -8.80 -21.28
C SER A 228 -3.99 -9.93 -20.23
N ILE A 229 -3.23 -10.99 -20.53
CA ILE A 229 -3.07 -12.24 -19.77
C ILE A 229 -4.39 -13.04 -19.74
N ILE A 230 -5.39 -12.52 -19.03
CA ILE A 230 -6.78 -12.99 -18.98
C ILE A 230 -7.72 -11.79 -18.79
N GLY A 231 -9.03 -11.98 -18.92
CA GLY A 231 -9.99 -10.95 -18.55
C GLY A 231 -9.95 -10.62 -17.05
N SER A 232 -10.20 -9.35 -16.72
CA SER A 232 -10.24 -8.85 -15.33
C SER A 232 -8.89 -8.78 -14.60
N THR A 233 -7.76 -8.90 -15.29
CA THR A 233 -6.46 -8.71 -14.63
C THR A 233 -6.25 -7.28 -14.12
N HIS A 234 -7.00 -6.29 -14.62
CA HIS A 234 -7.03 -4.93 -14.05
C HIS A 234 -7.33 -4.91 -12.53
N LEU A 235 -8.02 -5.93 -12.01
CA LEU A 235 -8.32 -6.08 -10.58
C LEU A 235 -7.19 -6.70 -9.76
N TYR A 236 -6.49 -7.66 -10.35
CA TYR A 236 -5.65 -8.61 -9.62
C TYR A 236 -4.16 -8.28 -9.73
N PHE A 237 -3.80 -7.46 -10.73
CA PHE A 237 -2.39 -7.25 -11.05
C PHE A 237 -1.69 -6.38 -10.00
N THR A 238 -2.42 -5.55 -9.25
CA THR A 238 -1.87 -4.75 -8.15
C THR A 238 -1.16 -5.63 -7.13
N GLN A 239 -1.80 -6.72 -6.71
CA GLN A 239 -1.23 -7.66 -5.73
C GLN A 239 0.04 -8.34 -6.25
N HIS A 240 0.10 -8.65 -7.55
CA HIS A 240 1.31 -9.22 -8.17
C HIS A 240 2.43 -8.19 -8.25
N VAL A 241 2.12 -6.96 -8.68
CA VAL A 241 3.09 -5.87 -8.88
C VAL A 241 3.69 -5.39 -7.56
N GLU A 242 2.90 -5.29 -6.49
CA GLU A 242 3.37 -4.88 -5.16
C GLU A 242 4.41 -5.85 -4.59
N ILE A 243 4.13 -7.16 -4.66
CA ILE A 243 5.07 -8.18 -4.19
C ILE A 243 6.30 -8.23 -5.10
N TRP A 244 6.11 -8.19 -6.42
CA TRP A 244 7.21 -8.12 -7.38
C TRP A 244 8.15 -6.96 -7.06
N ARG A 245 7.61 -5.76 -6.79
CA ARG A 245 8.38 -4.56 -6.45
C ARG A 245 9.23 -4.76 -5.21
N LEU A 246 8.68 -5.31 -4.13
CA LEU A 246 9.42 -5.60 -2.89
C LEU A 246 10.56 -6.60 -3.13
N LEU A 247 10.29 -7.69 -3.85
CA LEU A 247 11.28 -8.72 -4.15
C LEU A 247 12.38 -8.23 -5.10
N GLU A 248 12.02 -7.41 -6.09
CA GLU A 248 12.96 -6.84 -7.06
C GLU A 248 13.88 -5.82 -6.39
N ALA A 249 13.34 -4.96 -5.52
CA ALA A 249 14.15 -4.02 -4.73
C ALA A 249 15.17 -4.78 -3.86
N ALA A 250 14.74 -5.86 -3.19
CA ALA A 250 15.57 -6.71 -2.35
C ALA A 250 16.41 -7.76 -3.11
N ALA A 251 16.46 -7.71 -4.45
CA ALA A 251 17.22 -8.62 -5.31
C ALA A 251 16.93 -10.13 -5.12
N LEU A 252 15.71 -10.46 -4.67
CA LEU A 252 15.26 -11.83 -4.42
C LEU A 252 14.77 -12.53 -5.69
N ILE A 253 14.52 -11.77 -6.76
CA ILE A 253 14.16 -12.34 -8.07
C ILE A 253 15.43 -12.91 -8.74
N PRO A 254 15.39 -14.18 -9.21
CA PRO A 254 16.47 -14.79 -9.98
C PRO A 254 16.79 -14.02 -11.25
N ASP A 255 18.07 -13.97 -11.63
CA ASP A 255 18.52 -13.16 -12.77
C ASP A 255 17.96 -13.65 -14.11
N ASP A 256 17.73 -14.96 -14.25
CA ASP A 256 17.12 -15.57 -15.44
C ASP A 256 15.62 -15.25 -15.57
N LEU A 257 14.95 -14.90 -14.47
CA LEU A 257 13.53 -14.56 -14.45
C LEU A 257 13.24 -13.06 -14.47
N ARG A 258 14.19 -12.23 -14.05
CA ARG A 258 13.96 -10.78 -13.91
C ARG A 258 13.45 -10.17 -15.22
N GLY A 259 14.15 -10.39 -16.34
CA GLY A 259 13.73 -9.88 -17.64
C GLY A 259 12.41 -10.46 -18.14
N VAL A 260 12.08 -11.70 -17.76
CA VAL A 260 10.79 -12.34 -18.08
C VAL A 260 9.64 -11.63 -17.37
N ILE A 261 9.79 -11.38 -16.06
CA ILE A 261 8.77 -10.71 -15.25
C ILE A 261 8.60 -9.25 -15.68
N GLU A 262 9.70 -8.50 -15.84
CA GLU A 262 9.63 -7.12 -16.29
C GLU A 262 8.93 -7.00 -17.64
N LYS A 263 9.27 -7.86 -18.62
CA LYS A 263 8.61 -7.88 -19.92
C LYS A 263 7.11 -8.19 -19.81
N CYS A 264 6.73 -9.08 -18.89
CA CYS A 264 5.33 -9.38 -18.58
C CYS A 264 4.60 -8.16 -18.02
N VAL A 265 5.17 -7.47 -17.03
CA VAL A 265 4.60 -6.24 -16.44
C VAL A 265 4.46 -5.15 -17.49
N PHE A 266 5.49 -4.95 -18.33
CA PHE A 266 5.47 -3.98 -19.43
C PHE A 266 4.32 -4.27 -20.41
N ARG A 267 4.18 -5.53 -20.86
CA ARG A 267 3.10 -5.95 -21.78
C ARG A 267 1.72 -5.74 -21.17
N TRP A 268 1.56 -6.10 -19.90
CA TRP A 268 0.30 -5.90 -19.19
C TRP A 268 -0.05 -4.40 -19.10
N ALA A 269 0.92 -3.55 -18.76
CA ALA A 269 0.71 -2.11 -18.67
C ALA A 269 0.26 -1.50 -20.01
N GLU A 270 0.77 -2.01 -21.14
CA GLU A 270 0.35 -1.59 -22.49
C GLU A 270 -0.98 -2.20 -22.97
N SER A 271 -1.56 -3.14 -22.23
CA SER A 271 -2.67 -3.98 -22.68
C SER A 271 -4.07 -3.35 -22.51
N ARG A 272 -5.10 -4.11 -22.91
CA ARG A 272 -6.51 -3.75 -22.68
C ARG A 272 -6.92 -3.75 -21.21
N GLU A 273 -6.19 -4.47 -20.38
CA GLU A 273 -6.40 -4.60 -18.93
C GLU A 273 -5.45 -3.69 -18.12
N GLY A 274 -4.46 -3.09 -18.79
CA GLY A 274 -3.60 -2.04 -18.25
C GLY A 274 -4.10 -0.66 -18.66
N LYS A 275 -3.25 0.10 -19.36
CA LYS A 275 -3.50 1.50 -19.69
C LYS A 275 -4.80 1.78 -20.44
N LEU A 276 -5.25 0.87 -21.30
CA LEU A 276 -6.49 1.09 -22.06
C LEU A 276 -7.74 0.93 -21.17
N TYR A 277 -7.70 0.07 -20.14
CA TYR A 277 -8.77 -0.04 -19.16
C TYR A 277 -8.87 1.26 -18.35
N ALA A 278 -7.74 1.70 -17.79
CA ALA A 278 -7.68 2.92 -16.99
C ALA A 278 -8.11 4.18 -17.78
N LYS A 279 -7.72 4.29 -19.07
CA LYS A 279 -8.18 5.35 -19.98
C LYS A 279 -9.67 5.30 -20.29
N GLY A 280 -10.30 4.13 -20.15
CA GLY A 280 -11.73 3.95 -20.39
C GLY A 280 -12.60 4.69 -19.39
N HIS A 281 -12.05 5.14 -18.26
CA HIS A 281 -12.75 5.99 -17.33
C HIS A 281 -12.97 7.40 -17.92
N SER A 282 -14.22 7.70 -18.28
CA SER A 282 -14.65 9.01 -18.76
C SER A 282 -15.06 9.92 -17.60
N GLY A 283 -14.56 11.15 -17.58
CA GLY A 283 -14.95 12.17 -16.61
C GLY A 283 -13.90 12.45 -15.53
N LYS A 284 -13.79 13.71 -15.11
CA LYS A 284 -12.91 14.17 -14.02
C LYS A 284 -13.69 14.70 -12.82
N ASP A 285 -15.00 14.84 -12.97
CA ASP A 285 -15.85 15.52 -12.00
C ASP A 285 -16.32 14.60 -10.88
N LEU A 286 -16.17 13.28 -11.04
CA LEU A 286 -16.46 12.28 -10.03
C LEU A 286 -15.28 11.31 -9.88
N PRO A 287 -15.14 10.64 -8.72
CA PRO A 287 -14.12 9.63 -8.51
C PRO A 287 -14.25 8.44 -9.44
N SER A 288 -13.11 7.84 -9.77
CA SER A 288 -13.04 6.57 -10.49
C SER A 288 -13.70 5.42 -9.73
N HIS A 289 -14.14 4.39 -10.45
CA HIS A 289 -14.51 3.11 -9.85
C HIS A 289 -13.26 2.38 -9.33
N ASN A 290 -13.40 1.57 -8.29
CA ASN A 290 -12.28 0.85 -7.65
C ASN A 290 -11.50 -0.05 -8.64
N HIS A 291 -12.15 -0.68 -9.63
CA HIS A 291 -11.49 -1.45 -10.68
C HIS A 291 -10.46 -0.63 -11.46
N THR A 292 -10.82 0.61 -11.80
CA THR A 292 -9.93 1.55 -12.49
C THR A 292 -8.79 1.97 -11.55
N MET A 293 -9.07 2.14 -10.26
CA MET A 293 -8.06 2.49 -9.25
C MET A 293 -7.02 1.39 -9.02
N PHE A 294 -7.40 0.11 -9.00
CA PHE A 294 -6.44 -1.01 -8.98
C PHE A 294 -5.45 -0.90 -10.13
N CYS A 295 -5.98 -0.72 -11.35
CA CYS A 295 -5.17 -0.51 -12.54
C CYS A 295 -4.27 0.73 -12.41
N GLY A 296 -4.81 1.85 -11.90
CA GLY A 296 -4.06 3.09 -11.65
C GLY A 296 -2.88 2.92 -10.71
N VAL A 297 -3.05 2.23 -9.58
CA VAL A 297 -1.96 1.93 -8.62
C VAL A 297 -0.90 1.04 -9.28
N SER A 298 -1.30 0.00 -10.02
CA SER A 298 -0.34 -0.85 -10.74
C SER A 298 0.46 -0.06 -11.79
N LEU A 299 -0.19 0.84 -12.54
CA LEU A 299 0.46 1.71 -13.50
C LEU A 299 1.39 2.73 -12.83
N MET A 300 1.06 3.21 -11.63
CA MET A 300 1.94 4.07 -10.83
C MET A 300 3.24 3.35 -10.45
N TYR A 301 3.16 2.12 -9.92
CA TYR A 301 4.35 1.34 -9.58
C TYR A 301 5.19 0.97 -10.80
N ALA A 302 4.55 0.60 -11.91
CA ALA A 302 5.24 0.36 -13.18
C ALA A 302 5.90 1.65 -13.71
N SER A 303 5.18 2.77 -13.70
CA SER A 303 5.70 4.08 -14.12
C SER A 303 6.98 4.43 -13.37
N ASP A 304 6.97 4.30 -12.05
CA ASP A 304 8.12 4.60 -11.20
C ASP A 304 9.31 3.67 -11.48
N TYR A 305 9.06 2.36 -11.61
CA TYR A 305 10.13 1.39 -11.87
C TYR A 305 10.75 1.59 -13.25
N PHE A 306 9.93 1.54 -14.31
CA PHE A 306 10.43 1.63 -15.68
C PHE A 306 10.97 3.03 -15.97
N GLY A 307 10.41 4.09 -15.40
CA GLY A 307 10.93 5.45 -15.56
C GLY A 307 12.34 5.64 -14.99
N LYS A 308 12.69 4.92 -13.92
CA LYS A 308 14.04 4.96 -13.31
C LYS A 308 15.06 4.13 -14.09
N TYR A 309 14.73 2.87 -14.36
CA TYR A 309 15.71 1.92 -14.91
C TYR A 309 15.74 1.88 -16.43
N TYR A 310 14.71 2.43 -17.09
CA TYR A 310 14.55 2.44 -18.54
C TYR A 310 14.21 3.84 -19.05
N PRO A 311 15.10 4.83 -18.84
CA PRO A 311 14.83 6.24 -19.08
C PRO A 311 14.58 6.59 -20.56
N ASP A 312 14.99 5.71 -21.49
CA ASP A 312 14.74 5.88 -22.93
C ASP A 312 13.30 5.51 -23.35
N LEU A 313 12.49 4.94 -22.44
CA LEU A 313 11.09 4.61 -22.69
C LEU A 313 10.19 5.82 -22.43
N GLU A 314 9.27 6.10 -23.37
CA GLU A 314 8.25 7.13 -23.20
C GLU A 314 7.00 6.63 -22.43
N GLN A 315 6.74 5.32 -22.50
CA GLN A 315 5.56 4.67 -21.92
C GLN A 315 5.42 4.89 -20.41
N PRO A 316 6.49 4.83 -19.58
CA PRO A 316 6.38 5.03 -18.14
C PRO A 316 5.77 6.39 -17.78
N LYS A 317 6.14 7.45 -18.51
CA LYS A 317 5.55 8.77 -18.32
C LYS A 317 4.05 8.76 -18.63
N GLU A 318 3.65 8.15 -19.74
CA GLU A 318 2.23 8.00 -20.11
C GLU A 318 1.45 7.26 -19.01
N TRP A 319 1.97 6.16 -18.48
CA TRP A 319 1.32 5.39 -17.40
C TRP A 319 1.15 6.22 -16.12
N GLY A 320 2.16 7.02 -15.76
CA GLY A 320 2.10 7.93 -14.62
C GLY A 320 1.04 9.01 -14.82
N ASP A 321 0.92 9.57 -16.03
CA ASP A 321 -0.11 10.55 -16.37
C ASP A 321 -1.53 9.94 -16.26
N ILE A 322 -1.70 8.69 -16.69
CA ILE A 322 -2.96 7.95 -16.57
C ILE A 322 -3.30 7.66 -15.11
N ALA A 323 -2.33 7.19 -14.31
CA ALA A 323 -2.54 6.96 -12.89
C ALA A 323 -3.02 8.23 -12.18
N ARG A 324 -2.37 9.38 -12.43
CA ARG A 324 -2.84 10.67 -11.89
C ARG A 324 -4.23 11.05 -12.36
N TYR A 325 -4.58 10.74 -13.61
CA TYR A 325 -5.93 10.99 -14.12
C TYR A 325 -7.00 10.18 -13.34
N VAL A 326 -6.71 8.92 -12.99
CA VAL A 326 -7.64 8.05 -12.23
C VAL A 326 -7.95 8.62 -10.84
N PHE A 327 -6.99 9.29 -10.21
CA PHE A 327 -7.13 9.87 -8.86
C PHE A 327 -7.38 11.39 -8.85
N ASP A 328 -7.57 12.02 -10.01
CA ASP A 328 -7.65 13.48 -10.19
C ASP A 328 -8.75 14.13 -9.34
N SER A 329 -9.86 13.43 -9.07
CA SER A 329 -10.93 13.92 -8.18
C SER A 329 -10.45 14.14 -6.75
N PHE A 330 -9.60 13.24 -6.22
CA PHE A 330 -9.06 13.34 -4.87
C PHE A 330 -7.98 14.41 -4.77
N ASP A 331 -7.14 14.54 -5.80
CA ASP A 331 -6.14 15.61 -5.89
C ASP A 331 -6.79 17.01 -6.00
N LYS A 332 -8.08 17.09 -6.37
CA LYS A 332 -8.88 18.32 -6.43
C LYS A 332 -9.78 18.55 -5.22
N GLY A 333 -9.56 17.81 -4.13
CA GLY A 333 -10.25 18.01 -2.86
C GLY A 333 -11.52 17.18 -2.67
N GLY A 334 -11.84 16.26 -3.60
CA GLY A 334 -12.78 15.18 -3.31
C GLY A 334 -12.24 14.30 -2.18
N TRP A 335 -13.11 13.86 -1.28
CA TRP A 335 -12.75 12.98 -0.16
C TRP A 335 -13.54 11.68 -0.16
N LYS A 336 -14.69 11.63 -0.82
CA LYS A 336 -15.57 10.47 -0.79
C LYS A 336 -15.32 9.53 -1.99
N PRO A 337 -15.18 8.22 -1.76
CA PRO A 337 -15.24 7.20 -2.81
C PRO A 337 -16.53 7.27 -3.64
N TYR A 338 -16.47 6.82 -4.90
CA TYR A 338 -17.66 6.70 -5.75
C TYR A 338 -18.63 5.60 -5.26
N CYS A 339 -18.07 4.52 -4.72
CA CYS A 339 -18.86 3.55 -3.97
C CYS A 339 -19.32 4.22 -2.68
N ASP A 340 -20.60 4.05 -2.30
CA ASP A 340 -21.11 4.47 -1.00
C ASP A 340 -21.69 3.26 -0.28
N ASP A 341 -20.79 2.53 0.37
CA ASP A 341 -21.07 1.22 0.96
C ASP A 341 -20.10 0.93 2.10
N SER A 342 -20.41 -0.08 2.91
CA SER A 342 -19.60 -0.41 4.08
C SER A 342 -18.39 -1.29 3.77
N SER A 343 -18.28 -1.89 2.59
CA SER A 343 -17.19 -2.78 2.19
C SER A 343 -16.19 -2.07 1.27
N TYR A 344 -16.55 -1.85 0.02
CA TYR A 344 -15.69 -1.36 -1.04
C TYR A 344 -15.23 0.07 -0.82
N SER A 345 -16.05 0.93 -0.23
CA SER A 345 -15.69 2.33 -0.01
C SER A 345 -14.46 2.48 0.88
N ASN A 346 -14.48 1.83 2.05
CA ASN A 346 -13.47 2.01 3.09
C ASN A 346 -12.45 0.86 3.20
N GLN A 347 -12.71 -0.31 2.60
CA GLN A 347 -11.76 -1.44 2.58
C GLN A 347 -11.11 -1.69 1.20
N VAL A 348 -11.57 -1.02 0.14
CA VAL A 348 -10.98 -1.17 -1.20
C VAL A 348 -10.57 0.19 -1.77
N THR A 349 -11.54 1.08 -1.98
CA THR A 349 -11.37 2.35 -2.68
C THR A 349 -10.49 3.32 -1.90
N LEU A 350 -10.87 3.64 -0.65
CA LEU A 350 -10.08 4.55 0.17
C LEU A 350 -8.65 4.02 0.45
N PRO A 351 -8.44 2.71 0.69
CA PRO A 351 -7.09 2.14 0.70
C PRO A 351 -6.30 2.40 -0.59
N LEU A 352 -6.88 2.23 -1.78
CA LEU A 352 -6.23 2.53 -3.07
C LEU A 352 -5.87 4.02 -3.21
N VAL A 353 -6.78 4.91 -2.80
CA VAL A 353 -6.53 6.37 -2.78
C VAL A 353 -5.37 6.70 -1.85
N CYS A 354 -5.35 6.10 -0.65
CA CYS A 354 -4.27 6.31 0.30
C CYS A 354 -2.94 5.71 -0.20
N ASP A 355 -2.95 4.56 -0.89
CA ASP A 355 -1.77 3.94 -1.49
C ASP A 355 -1.17 4.83 -2.59
N TYR A 356 -2.02 5.37 -3.47
CA TYR A 356 -1.63 6.38 -4.44
C TYR A 356 -1.07 7.64 -3.78
N ALA A 357 -1.80 8.20 -2.82
CA ALA A 357 -1.47 9.48 -2.20
C ALA A 357 -0.18 9.42 -1.39
N ILE A 358 0.01 8.35 -0.59
CA ILE A 358 1.22 8.19 0.23
C ILE A 358 2.46 7.97 -0.65
N PHE A 359 2.27 7.39 -1.85
CA PHE A 359 3.35 7.21 -2.81
C PHE A 359 3.79 8.53 -3.46
N GLN A 360 2.91 9.52 -3.61
CA GLN A 360 3.28 10.82 -4.19
C GLN A 360 4.23 11.61 -3.28
N ASP A 361 5.08 12.45 -3.86
CA ASP A 361 5.99 13.30 -3.08
C ASP A 361 5.26 14.50 -2.43
N ASN A 362 4.16 14.95 -3.04
CA ASN A 362 3.35 16.07 -2.56
C ASN A 362 2.08 15.63 -1.79
N ARG A 363 1.79 14.32 -1.73
CA ARG A 363 0.73 13.69 -0.91
C ARG A 363 -0.62 14.42 -0.92
N THR A 364 -1.01 14.99 -2.06
CA THR A 364 -2.07 15.99 -2.19
C THR A 364 -3.35 15.65 -1.41
N PHE A 365 -3.89 14.44 -1.60
CA PHE A 365 -5.10 14.00 -0.91
C PHE A 365 -4.92 13.98 0.62
N LEU A 366 -3.84 13.37 1.11
CA LEU A 366 -3.57 13.27 2.56
C LEU A 366 -3.27 14.64 3.18
N ASP A 367 -2.68 15.57 2.41
CA ASP A 367 -2.41 16.94 2.86
C ASP A 367 -3.63 17.88 2.75
N SER A 368 -4.76 17.39 2.23
CA SER A 368 -5.98 18.17 2.03
C SER A 368 -7.24 17.44 2.52
N SER A 369 -8.02 16.88 1.59
CA SER A 369 -9.36 16.33 1.83
C SER A 369 -9.34 14.99 2.58
N GLY A 370 -8.18 14.33 2.68
CA GLY A 370 -7.99 13.10 3.43
C GLY A 370 -8.28 13.22 4.92
N LYS A 371 -8.14 14.41 5.52
CA LYS A 371 -8.51 14.62 6.93
C LYS A 371 -10.01 14.49 7.14
N ILE A 372 -10.81 14.94 6.15
CA ILE A 372 -12.27 14.79 6.15
C ILE A 372 -12.63 13.30 6.10
N ALA A 373 -12.00 12.53 5.19
CA ALA A 373 -12.20 11.08 5.11
C ALA A 373 -11.80 10.35 6.41
N SER A 374 -10.72 10.78 7.05
CA SER A 374 -10.27 10.24 8.34
C SER A 374 -11.27 10.51 9.47
N ASP A 375 -11.83 11.71 9.55
CA ASP A 375 -12.84 12.04 10.56
C ASP A 375 -14.18 11.34 10.27
N TRP A 376 -14.55 11.23 8.98
CA TRP A 376 -15.72 10.49 8.53
C TRP A 376 -15.63 9.02 8.93
N LEU A 377 -14.45 8.41 8.80
CA LEU A 377 -14.21 7.02 9.20
C LEU A 377 -14.53 6.79 10.69
N LYS A 378 -14.10 7.70 11.57
CA LYS A 378 -14.41 7.63 13.01
C LYS A 378 -15.90 7.75 13.31
N ALA A 379 -16.64 8.40 12.43
CA ALA A 379 -18.06 8.66 12.63
C ALA A 379 -18.96 7.50 12.18
N ILE A 380 -18.51 6.72 11.20
CA ILE A 380 -19.24 5.57 10.68
C ILE A 380 -18.85 4.28 11.42
N ILE A 381 -17.68 4.20 12.06
CA ILE A 381 -17.33 3.05 12.90
C ILE A 381 -18.23 3.06 14.13
N GLY A 382 -18.97 1.97 14.31
CA GLY A 382 -19.87 1.73 15.42
C GLY A 382 -19.15 1.42 16.73
N GLN A 383 -19.93 1.21 17.79
CA GLN A 383 -19.41 0.93 19.13
C GLN A 383 -18.60 -0.37 19.19
N ASN A 384 -19.09 -1.41 18.52
CA ASN A 384 -18.42 -2.69 18.35
C ASN A 384 -17.18 -2.64 17.43
N CYS A 385 -16.71 -1.44 17.07
CA CYS A 385 -15.63 -1.20 16.13
C CYS A 385 -15.87 -1.78 14.72
N PHE A 386 -17.11 -2.10 14.35
CA PHE A 386 -17.48 -2.44 12.98
C PHE A 386 -18.08 -1.22 12.27
N VAL A 387 -17.85 -1.13 10.96
CA VAL A 387 -18.68 -0.25 10.13
C VAL A 387 -20.04 -0.96 9.93
N PRO A 388 -21.17 -0.28 10.15
CA PRO A 388 -22.50 -0.83 9.88
C PRO A 388 -22.63 -1.34 8.45
N SER A 389 -23.46 -2.36 8.24
CA SER A 389 -23.70 -2.89 6.89
C SER A 389 -24.59 -1.92 6.12
N PHE A 390 -24.09 -1.35 5.01
CA PHE A 390 -24.89 -0.59 4.06
C PHE A 390 -24.33 -0.71 2.64
N GLY A 391 -25.17 -0.53 1.62
CA GLY A 391 -24.83 -0.88 0.25
C GLY A 391 -24.46 -2.37 0.10
N ASP A 392 -23.46 -2.70 -0.73
CA ASP A 392 -22.85 -4.03 -0.79
C ASP A 392 -21.97 -4.28 0.46
N GLY A 393 -22.63 -4.35 1.61
CA GLY A 393 -22.07 -4.59 2.93
C GLY A 393 -22.04 -6.08 3.32
N THR A 394 -21.32 -6.36 4.41
CA THR A 394 -21.37 -7.68 5.06
C THR A 394 -21.23 -7.55 6.56
N VAL A 395 -22.06 -8.31 7.30
CA VAL A 395 -21.96 -8.44 8.77
C VAL A 395 -20.71 -9.20 9.23
N LYS A 396 -19.94 -9.78 8.30
CA LYS A 396 -18.74 -10.56 8.62
C LYS A 396 -17.44 -9.75 8.60
N SER A 397 -17.44 -8.56 8.01
CA SER A 397 -16.22 -7.74 7.88
C SER A 397 -16.53 -6.35 7.33
N PRO A 398 -16.56 -5.32 8.18
CA PRO A 398 -15.75 -4.19 7.77
C PRO A 398 -15.16 -3.46 8.97
N PHE A 399 -13.99 -3.92 9.45
CA PHE A 399 -13.08 -2.97 10.08
C PHE A 399 -12.12 -2.43 9.02
N PRO A 400 -12.08 -1.12 8.76
CA PRO A 400 -11.23 -0.51 7.74
C PRO A 400 -9.75 -0.46 8.19
N ALA A 401 -9.13 -1.62 8.38
CA ALA A 401 -7.82 -1.79 9.00
C ALA A 401 -6.71 -0.99 8.29
N VAL A 402 -6.71 -1.02 6.95
CA VAL A 402 -5.65 -0.38 6.15
C VAL A 402 -5.66 1.14 6.30
N VAL A 403 -6.83 1.77 6.22
CA VAL A 403 -6.94 3.23 6.29
C VAL A 403 -6.89 3.74 7.73
N THR A 404 -7.36 2.99 8.72
CA THR A 404 -7.27 3.40 10.14
C THR A 404 -5.81 3.49 10.60
N ARG A 405 -4.98 2.48 10.31
CA ARG A 405 -3.55 2.52 10.65
C ARG A 405 -2.78 3.57 9.84
N LEU A 406 -3.09 3.75 8.55
CA LEU A 406 -2.45 4.75 7.71
C LEU A 406 -2.80 6.17 8.16
N PHE A 407 -4.08 6.46 8.42
CA PHE A 407 -4.49 7.78 8.90
C PHE A 407 -4.00 8.05 10.32
N SER A 408 -3.98 7.04 11.20
CA SER A 408 -3.35 7.16 12.51
C SER A 408 -1.89 7.57 12.37
N HIS A 409 -1.13 6.88 11.52
CA HIS A 409 0.25 7.23 11.21
C HIS A 409 0.39 8.65 10.62
N TYR A 410 -0.38 8.97 9.58
CA TYR A 410 -0.18 10.19 8.81
C TYR A 410 -0.54 11.44 9.62
N TYR A 411 -1.67 11.40 10.34
CA TYR A 411 -2.17 12.52 11.13
C TYR A 411 -1.73 12.48 12.59
N GLN A 412 -0.93 11.47 12.99
CA GLN A 412 -0.58 11.20 14.39
C GLN A 412 -1.83 11.10 15.28
N ASP A 413 -2.88 10.46 14.76
CA ASP A 413 -4.19 10.34 15.41
C ASP A 413 -4.20 9.12 16.36
N GLY A 414 -4.03 9.40 17.66
CA GLY A 414 -4.08 8.40 18.72
C GLY A 414 -5.47 7.81 18.96
N GLU A 415 -6.56 8.49 18.59
CA GLU A 415 -7.91 7.94 18.69
C GLU A 415 -8.10 6.83 17.66
N LEU A 416 -7.67 7.07 16.42
CA LEU A 416 -7.66 6.03 15.39
C LEU A 416 -6.74 4.88 15.75
N ARG A 417 -5.59 5.15 16.39
CA ARG A 417 -4.73 4.08 16.92
C ARG A 417 -5.49 3.24 17.93
N TRP A 418 -6.15 3.87 18.91
CA TRP A 418 -6.91 3.17 19.93
C TRP A 418 -8.05 2.33 19.34
N ILE A 419 -8.80 2.87 18.38
CA ILE A 419 -9.88 2.16 17.67
C ILE A 419 -9.31 0.94 16.95
N HIS A 420 -8.23 1.12 16.18
CA HIS A 420 -7.56 0.03 15.49
C HIS A 420 -7.09 -1.08 16.45
N ASP A 421 -6.54 -0.69 17.59
CA ASP A 421 -6.04 -1.63 18.59
C ASP A 421 -7.15 -2.42 19.29
N GLN A 422 -8.42 -2.01 19.22
CA GLN A 422 -9.52 -2.84 19.69
C GLN A 422 -9.74 -4.06 18.78
N MET A 423 -9.45 -3.93 17.48
CA MET A 423 -9.75 -4.95 16.47
C MET A 423 -8.58 -5.87 16.16
N TYR A 424 -7.36 -5.34 16.15
CA TYR A 424 -6.18 -6.11 15.78
C TYR A 424 -5.05 -5.93 16.78
N LYS A 425 -4.52 -7.05 17.28
CA LYS A 425 -3.26 -7.12 18.03
C LYS A 425 -2.12 -7.66 17.16
N PRO A 426 -0.85 -7.39 17.52
CA PRO A 426 0.28 -8.08 16.90
C PRO A 426 0.11 -9.60 16.98
N GLY A 427 0.26 -10.28 15.84
CA GLY A 427 0.02 -11.71 15.68
C GLY A 427 -1.37 -12.05 15.09
N GLU A 428 -2.22 -11.05 14.86
CA GLU A 428 -3.59 -11.23 14.35
C GLU A 428 -3.80 -10.54 12.98
N TYR A 429 -2.80 -9.84 12.45
CA TYR A 429 -2.96 -9.14 11.18
C TYR A 429 -3.09 -10.15 10.03
N PRO A 430 -4.19 -10.11 9.26
CA PRO A 430 -4.35 -10.99 8.12
C PRO A 430 -3.40 -10.57 6.99
N LEU A 431 -2.92 -11.56 6.21
CA LEU A 431 -2.33 -11.26 4.91
C LEU A 431 -3.46 -11.04 3.91
N GLY A 432 -3.33 -10.00 3.09
CA GLY A 432 -4.44 -9.55 2.27
C GLY A 432 -4.10 -8.31 1.48
N PHE A 433 -5.12 -7.78 0.82
CA PHE A 433 -5.02 -6.60 -0.01
C PHE A 433 -4.47 -5.40 0.77
N LEU A 434 -3.39 -4.80 0.25
CA LEU A 434 -2.64 -3.68 0.86
C LEU A 434 -2.21 -3.92 2.32
N SER A 435 -2.22 -5.16 2.81
CA SER A 435 -1.89 -5.44 4.21
C SER A 435 -0.38 -5.52 4.48
N TRP A 436 0.46 -5.24 3.46
CA TRP A 436 1.93 -5.30 3.49
C TRP A 436 2.59 -4.33 4.47
N ARG A 437 2.00 -3.14 4.62
CA ARG A 437 2.50 -2.03 5.41
C ARG A 437 1.57 -1.78 6.60
N LEU A 438 2.02 -2.04 7.82
CA LEU A 438 1.20 -1.89 9.02
C LEU A 438 1.12 -0.45 9.55
N PHE A 439 1.96 0.44 9.02
CA PHE A 439 2.06 1.87 9.35
C PHE A 439 2.28 2.13 10.85
N ASP A 440 2.98 1.24 11.55
CA ASP A 440 3.24 1.44 12.97
C ASP A 440 4.42 2.40 13.21
N SER A 441 4.15 3.69 13.30
CA SER A 441 5.15 4.70 13.67
C SER A 441 5.23 5.00 15.16
N GLY A 442 4.61 4.19 16.02
CA GLY A 442 4.59 4.44 17.47
C GLY A 442 3.68 5.58 17.90
N VAL A 443 2.58 5.80 17.18
CA VAL A 443 1.49 6.66 17.68
C VAL A 443 0.92 6.01 18.93
N GLU A 444 0.89 6.73 20.04
CA GLU A 444 0.33 6.21 21.28
C GLU A 444 -1.20 6.18 21.20
N PRO A 445 -1.86 5.07 21.59
CA PRO A 445 -3.30 4.99 21.59
C PRO A 445 -3.90 5.94 22.64
N VAL A 446 -4.84 6.75 22.20
CA VAL A 446 -5.59 7.70 23.03
C VAL A 446 -7.05 7.28 23.00
N TYR A 447 -7.65 7.03 24.17
CA TYR A 447 -9.08 6.76 24.25
C TYR A 447 -9.84 7.94 23.62
N PRO A 448 -10.69 7.71 22.59
CA PRO A 448 -11.41 8.79 21.93
C PRO A 448 -12.31 9.49 22.95
N THR A 449 -11.96 10.73 23.30
CA THR A 449 -12.63 11.44 24.38
C THR A 449 -13.72 12.33 23.79
N ALA A 450 -14.99 11.91 23.92
CA ALA A 450 -16.09 12.88 23.88
C ALA A 450 -17.37 12.38 24.60
N PRO A 451 -17.98 13.19 25.49
CA PRO A 451 -19.36 13.02 25.97
C PRO A 451 -20.35 13.10 24.78
N PRO A 452 -21.67 12.84 24.97
CA PRO A 452 -22.60 12.66 23.85
C PRO A 452 -22.43 13.66 22.70
N LYS A 453 -22.08 13.13 21.52
CA LYS A 453 -21.70 13.90 20.33
C LYS A 453 -22.61 13.54 19.18
N ILE A 454 -23.19 14.56 18.55
CA ILE A 454 -23.81 14.45 17.24
C ILE A 454 -22.75 14.89 16.24
N ASN A 455 -22.36 14.00 15.33
CA ASN A 455 -21.53 14.35 14.18
C ASN A 455 -22.40 14.38 12.93
N CYS A 456 -22.15 15.36 12.06
CA CYS A 456 -22.78 15.46 10.76
C CYS A 456 -21.67 15.75 9.76
N PHE A 457 -21.40 14.81 8.87
CA PHE A 457 -20.31 14.93 7.89
C PHE A 457 -20.85 15.57 6.62
N PRO A 458 -20.19 16.61 6.09
CA PRO A 458 -20.68 17.33 4.92
C PRO A 458 -20.76 16.38 3.73
N LEU A 459 -21.67 16.62 2.81
CA LEU A 459 -21.65 15.95 1.51
C LEU A 459 -20.35 16.29 0.75
N ASP A 460 -19.81 15.36 -0.03
CA ASP A 460 -18.67 15.67 -0.91
C ASP A 460 -19.07 16.76 -1.90
N ARG A 461 -18.23 17.79 -2.03
CA ARG A 461 -18.52 18.94 -2.88
C ARG A 461 -18.67 18.55 -4.35
N LEU A 462 -17.89 17.58 -4.81
CA LEU A 462 -17.99 17.06 -6.17
C LEU A 462 -19.35 16.41 -6.41
N PHE A 463 -19.89 15.70 -5.40
CA PHE A 463 -21.18 15.01 -5.50
C PHE A 463 -22.35 16.00 -5.43
N TYR A 464 -22.18 17.12 -4.73
CA TYR A 464 -23.18 18.19 -4.77
C TYR A 464 -23.16 18.91 -6.13
N ASP A 465 -21.98 19.32 -6.60
CA ASP A 465 -21.83 20.14 -7.80
C ASP A 465 -22.07 19.36 -9.11
N ILE A 466 -22.00 18.01 -9.09
CA ILE A 466 -22.18 17.20 -10.31
C ILE A 466 -23.57 17.39 -10.93
N TRP A 467 -24.61 17.62 -10.12
CA TRP A 467 -25.96 17.87 -10.61
C TRP A 467 -26.08 19.11 -11.50
N ASP A 468 -25.19 20.10 -11.31
CA ASP A 468 -25.12 21.30 -12.15
C ASP A 468 -24.16 21.15 -13.34
N LYS A 469 -23.16 20.28 -13.21
CA LYS A 469 -22.17 20.04 -14.26
C LYS A 469 -22.65 19.02 -15.30
N ASP A 470 -23.25 17.94 -14.83
CA ASP A 470 -23.78 16.83 -15.60
C ASP A 470 -24.91 16.12 -14.83
N GLU A 471 -26.15 16.51 -15.14
CA GLU A 471 -27.35 15.91 -14.54
C GLU A 471 -27.44 14.39 -14.78
N THR A 472 -26.89 13.88 -15.89
CA THR A 472 -26.90 12.44 -16.17
C THR A 472 -26.04 11.69 -15.18
N GLU A 473 -24.85 12.21 -14.87
CA GLU A 473 -23.98 11.63 -13.85
C GLU A 473 -24.54 11.87 -12.43
N GLY A 474 -25.21 13.00 -12.18
CA GLY A 474 -25.97 13.23 -10.95
C GLY A 474 -27.01 12.15 -10.68
N ILE A 475 -27.84 11.81 -11.67
CA ILE A 475 -28.86 10.73 -11.58
C ILE A 475 -28.22 9.35 -11.34
N ARG A 476 -27.02 9.12 -11.88
CA ARG A 476 -26.26 7.88 -11.64
C ARG A 476 -25.65 7.82 -10.25
N MET A 477 -25.42 8.97 -9.61
CA MET A 477 -24.80 9.07 -8.30
C MET A 477 -25.83 9.02 -7.16
N SER A 478 -26.91 9.81 -7.23
CA SER A 478 -27.97 9.81 -6.22
C SER A 478 -29.36 9.87 -6.86
N VAL A 479 -30.38 9.44 -6.12
CA VAL A 479 -31.75 9.28 -6.65
C VAL A 479 -32.39 10.62 -6.96
N MET A 480 -32.06 11.61 -6.13
CA MET A 480 -32.57 12.94 -6.23
C MET A 480 -31.43 13.93 -6.04
N ARG A 481 -31.60 15.08 -6.68
CA ARG A 481 -30.77 16.25 -6.45
C ARG A 481 -30.88 16.68 -4.98
N PRO A 482 -29.79 17.15 -4.35
CA PRO A 482 -29.89 17.76 -3.03
C PRO A 482 -30.87 18.96 -3.05
N ASP A 483 -31.90 18.91 -2.20
CA ASP A 483 -33.00 19.90 -2.17
C ASP A 483 -32.62 21.24 -1.51
N GLY A 484 -31.44 21.34 -0.89
CA GLY A 484 -31.01 22.48 -0.08
C GLY A 484 -29.65 23.08 -0.49
N PRO A 485 -29.23 24.20 0.16
CA PRO A 485 -27.89 24.73 0.00
C PRO A 485 -26.86 23.72 0.53
N TYR A 486 -25.66 23.68 -0.07
CA TYR A 486 -24.60 22.74 0.25
C TYR A 486 -24.33 22.60 1.75
N GLU A 487 -24.34 23.71 2.50
CA GLU A 487 -24.05 23.73 3.94
C GLU A 487 -25.11 23.02 4.80
N GLN A 488 -26.26 22.65 4.22
CA GLN A 488 -27.33 21.89 4.87
C GLN A 488 -27.37 20.43 4.39
N CYS A 489 -26.52 20.04 3.43
CA CYS A 489 -26.43 18.68 2.93
C CYS A 489 -25.32 17.92 3.67
N PHE A 490 -25.58 16.66 3.98
CA PHE A 490 -24.64 15.81 4.70
C PHE A 490 -24.56 14.42 4.06
N ASP A 491 -23.43 13.76 4.26
CA ASP A 491 -23.19 12.40 3.78
C ASP A 491 -23.67 11.35 4.78
N LYS A 492 -23.22 11.49 6.04
CA LYS A 492 -23.59 10.61 7.16
C LYS A 492 -23.72 11.45 8.43
N ALA A 493 -24.67 11.09 9.27
CA ALA A 493 -24.82 11.67 10.60
C ALA A 493 -24.77 10.57 11.66
N SER A 494 -23.99 10.76 12.72
CA SER A 494 -23.92 9.81 13.84
C SER A 494 -24.20 10.47 15.17
N ILE A 495 -24.89 9.73 16.05
CA ILE A 495 -25.11 10.10 17.44
C ILE A 495 -24.45 9.03 18.29
N ARG A 496 -23.57 9.46 19.20
CA ARG A 496 -22.80 8.57 20.07
C ARG A 496 -22.78 9.10 21.49
N THR A 497 -23.01 8.26 22.50
CA THR A 497 -22.87 8.67 23.92
C THR A 497 -21.48 8.41 24.50
N GLY A 498 -20.71 7.49 23.90
CA GLY A 498 -19.33 7.18 24.26
C GLY A 498 -18.76 5.98 23.48
N TRP A 499 -17.76 5.29 24.03
CA TRP A 499 -17.08 4.14 23.42
C TRP A 499 -17.15 2.85 24.26
N ASP A 500 -18.02 2.78 25.26
CA ASP A 500 -18.27 1.55 26.03
C ASP A 500 -19.31 0.66 25.36
N GLU A 501 -19.03 -0.64 25.22
CA GLU A 501 -19.88 -1.54 24.43
C GLU A 501 -21.27 -1.74 25.05
N GLU A 502 -21.35 -1.78 26.38
CA GLU A 502 -22.58 -2.11 27.09
C GLU A 502 -23.35 -0.88 27.55
N ASN A 503 -22.67 0.24 27.79
CA ASN A 503 -23.27 1.41 28.43
C ASN A 503 -23.51 2.57 27.47
N ASP A 504 -22.91 2.56 26.29
CA ASP A 504 -23.06 3.61 25.30
C ASP A 504 -23.93 3.21 24.11
N ASP A 505 -24.64 4.21 23.58
CA ASP A 505 -25.49 4.09 22.42
C ASP A 505 -24.80 4.69 21.18
N PHE A 506 -25.06 4.08 20.02
CA PHE A 506 -24.62 4.55 18.70
C PHE A 506 -25.78 4.52 17.71
N LEU A 507 -25.93 5.59 16.93
CA LEU A 507 -26.88 5.69 15.82
C LEU A 507 -26.14 6.21 14.60
N LEU A 508 -26.36 5.60 13.44
CA LEU A 508 -25.86 6.08 12.15
C LEU A 508 -27.04 6.29 11.19
N ILE A 509 -27.07 7.45 10.54
CA ILE A 509 -28.08 7.85 9.57
C ILE A 509 -27.40 8.20 8.25
N ASP A 510 -27.99 7.71 7.15
CA ASP A 510 -27.57 8.07 5.80
C ASP A 510 -28.11 9.44 5.37
N GLY A 511 -27.27 10.28 4.77
CA GLY A 511 -27.67 11.58 4.22
C GLY A 511 -27.65 11.68 2.69
N LEU A 512 -27.02 10.72 2.00
CA LEU A 512 -26.77 10.78 0.56
C LEU A 512 -27.81 10.00 -0.25
N GLY A 513 -28.10 8.74 0.11
CA GLY A 513 -28.91 7.80 -0.68
C GLY A 513 -28.37 7.62 -2.09
N SER A 514 -27.31 6.84 -2.21
CA SER A 514 -26.54 6.71 -3.44
C SER A 514 -27.15 5.68 -4.40
N ASN A 515 -27.37 6.09 -5.65
CA ASN A 515 -27.64 5.18 -6.79
C ASN A 515 -26.36 4.70 -7.47
N GLY A 516 -25.21 5.03 -6.90
CA GLY A 516 -23.89 4.73 -7.43
C GLY A 516 -23.58 3.24 -7.45
N ILE A 517 -22.30 2.93 -7.66
CA ILE A 517 -21.85 1.54 -7.68
C ILE A 517 -21.75 1.01 -6.24
N HIS A 518 -22.18 -0.23 -6.01
CA HIS A 518 -22.17 -0.89 -4.70
C HIS A 518 -23.03 -0.20 -3.63
N ALA A 519 -23.87 0.76 -3.99
CA ALA A 519 -24.66 1.56 -3.06
C ALA A 519 -26.17 1.31 -3.21
N TYR A 520 -26.95 1.75 -2.23
CA TYR A 520 -28.41 1.64 -2.24
C TYR A 520 -29.11 2.98 -2.07
N ASN A 521 -30.38 3.02 -2.49
CA ASN A 521 -31.26 4.18 -2.29
C ASN A 521 -31.80 4.18 -0.84
N ASP A 522 -30.91 4.51 0.09
CA ASP A 522 -31.11 4.45 1.54
C ASP A 522 -31.06 5.82 2.22
N ALA A 523 -31.25 6.92 1.47
CA ALA A 523 -31.25 8.28 2.02
C ALA A 523 -32.19 8.39 3.22
N MET A 524 -31.68 8.98 4.31
CA MET A 524 -32.35 9.10 5.61
C MET A 524 -32.67 7.76 6.30
N GLY A 525 -32.13 6.66 5.80
CA GLY A 525 -32.15 5.35 6.43
C GLY A 525 -31.35 5.35 7.73
N ILE A 526 -31.82 4.57 8.70
CA ILE A 526 -31.05 4.26 9.90
C ILE A 526 -30.18 3.04 9.56
N LEU A 527 -28.89 3.28 9.38
CA LEU A 527 -27.92 2.25 8.98
C LEU A 527 -27.50 1.37 10.18
N ASP A 528 -27.49 1.95 11.38
CA ASP A 528 -27.23 1.24 12.63
C ASP A 528 -27.93 1.93 13.79
N TYR A 529 -28.50 1.14 14.70
CA TYR A 529 -28.75 1.58 16.06
C TYR A 529 -28.27 0.53 17.05
N THR A 530 -27.22 0.83 17.79
CA THR A 530 -26.63 -0.02 18.83
C THR A 530 -26.91 0.57 20.20
N SER A 531 -27.39 -0.26 21.12
CA SER A 531 -27.63 0.10 22.52
C SER A 531 -27.53 -1.14 23.40
N LYS A 532 -26.88 -1.04 24.56
CA LYS A 532 -26.67 -2.16 25.50
C LYS A 532 -25.89 -3.33 24.91
N GLY A 533 -24.88 -3.05 24.09
CA GLY A 533 -24.09 -4.07 23.38
C GLY A 533 -24.87 -4.84 22.31
N ILE A 534 -26.05 -4.37 21.93
CA ILE A 534 -26.91 -5.04 20.94
C ILE A 534 -27.14 -4.08 19.77
N VAL A 535 -26.90 -4.56 18.55
CA VAL A 535 -27.33 -3.89 17.32
C VAL A 535 -28.82 -4.19 17.11
N TRP A 536 -29.67 -3.19 17.28
CA TRP A 536 -31.13 -3.31 17.23
C TRP A 536 -31.70 -3.07 15.84
N LEU A 537 -31.13 -2.10 15.11
CA LEU A 537 -31.48 -1.78 13.74
C LEU A 537 -30.24 -1.98 12.87
N VAL A 538 -30.42 -2.74 11.79
CA VAL A 538 -29.43 -3.02 10.75
C VAL A 538 -30.16 -2.88 9.43
N GLU A 539 -29.47 -2.42 8.40
CA GLU A 539 -29.97 -2.45 7.02
C GLU A 539 -30.16 -3.87 6.46
#